data_AF-A0A349GTA7-F1
#
_entry.id   AF-A0A349GTA7-F1
#
_cell.length_a   1.000
_cell.length_b   1.000
_cell.length_c   1.000
_cell.angle_alpha   90.00
_cell.angle_beta   90.00
_cell.angle_gamma   90.00
#
_symmetry.space_group_name_H-M   'P 1'
#
loop_
_entity.id
_entity.type
_entity.pdbx_description
1 polymer ?
#
loop_
_entity_poly.entity_id
_entity_poly.type
_entity_poly.pdbx_seq_one_letter_code
_entity_poly.pdbx_strand_id
1 'polypeptide(L)'
;MRVSSKSIVYALEFKEKFVEEYFKGQLPKIIFEENSFYIEMTGIKRVEQSIQRWKKSYDKEGLLGLKDSRERYLRRPKSRELTDAEKMEKPEAKIKFLEIENEFLKKLKKMRRGW
;
A
#
# COMPACT_ATOMS: atom_id res chain seq x y z
N MET A 1 10.35 2.70 -1.26
CA MET A 1 10.48 2.27 -2.67
C MET A 1 11.64 1.30 -2.79
N ARG A 2 11.56 0.25 -3.60
CA ARG A 2 12.66 -0.72 -3.78
C ARG A 2 13.09 -0.77 -5.24
N VAL A 3 14.34 -0.39 -5.50
CA VAL A 3 14.96 -0.47 -6.84
C VAL A 3 15.97 -1.61 -6.87
N SER A 4 15.88 -2.43 -7.90
CA SER A 4 16.87 -3.44 -8.22
C SER A 4 17.15 -3.36 -9.72
N SER A 5 18.29 -3.87 -10.17
CA SER A 5 18.63 -3.93 -11.61
C SER A 5 17.53 -4.59 -12.46
N LYS A 6 16.73 -5.48 -11.87
CA LYS A 6 15.68 -6.25 -12.53
C LYS A 6 14.28 -5.66 -12.38
N SER A 7 14.02 -4.88 -11.34
CA SER A 7 12.65 -4.42 -11.03
C SER A 7 12.62 -3.17 -10.18
N ILE A 8 11.61 -2.34 -10.44
CA ILE A 8 11.27 -1.16 -9.64
C ILE A 8 9.94 -1.44 -8.95
N VAL A 9 9.91 -1.27 -7.63
CA VAL A 9 8.70 -1.37 -6.81
C VAL A 9 8.43 -0.01 -6.18
N TYR A 10 7.36 0.61 -6.67
CA TYR A 10 6.86 1.88 -6.16
C TYR A 10 6.16 1.67 -4.81
N ALA A 11 6.39 2.60 -3.89
CA ALA A 11 5.72 2.60 -2.59
C ALA A 11 4.20 2.78 -2.77
N LEU A 12 3.40 2.25 -1.84
CA LEU A 12 1.95 2.38 -1.89
C LEU A 12 1.55 3.87 -1.85
N GLU A 13 2.11 4.63 -0.92
CA GLU A 13 1.88 6.07 -0.75
C GLU A 13 2.08 6.87 -2.05
N PHE A 14 3.12 6.53 -2.82
CA PHE A 14 3.36 7.17 -4.11
C PHE A 14 2.28 6.81 -5.14
N LYS A 15 1.85 5.54 -5.20
CA LYS A 15 0.79 5.13 -6.13
C LYS A 15 -0.55 5.80 -5.79
N GLU A 16 -0.85 5.98 -4.50
CA GLU A 16 -2.06 6.64 -4.03
C GLU A 16 -2.07 8.12 -4.46
N LYS A 17 -0.99 8.85 -4.15
CA LYS A 17 -0.80 10.24 -4.60
C LYS A 17 -0.87 10.35 -6.12
N PHE A 18 -0.15 9.46 -6.83
CA PHE A 18 -0.13 9.45 -8.29
C PHE A 18 -1.54 9.33 -8.87
N VAL A 19 -2.34 8.39 -8.36
CA VAL A 19 -3.69 8.17 -8.87
C VAL A 19 -4.59 9.35 -8.56
N GLU A 20 -4.49 9.93 -7.36
CA GLU A 20 -5.26 11.12 -6.98
C GLU A 20 -4.96 12.32 -7.89
N GLU A 21 -3.68 12.63 -8.12
CA GLU A 21 -3.21 13.72 -8.98
C GLU A 21 -3.53 13.45 -10.46
N TYR A 22 -3.43 12.20 -10.90
CA TYR A 22 -3.79 11.79 -12.25
C TYR A 22 -5.29 11.97 -12.53
N PHE A 23 -6.17 11.63 -11.58
CA PHE A 23 -7.61 11.88 -11.72
C PHE A 23 -7.99 13.37 -11.62
N LYS A 24 -7.15 14.20 -10.99
CA LYS A 24 -7.27 15.66 -11.04
C LYS A 24 -6.86 16.26 -12.40
N GLY A 25 -6.33 15.45 -13.32
CA GLY A 25 -5.97 15.85 -14.68
C GLY A 25 -4.50 16.27 -14.84
N GLN A 26 -3.64 16.05 -13.83
CA GLN A 26 -2.22 16.30 -13.99
C GLN A 26 -1.56 15.26 -14.91
N LEU A 27 -0.59 15.73 -15.69
CA LEU A 27 0.19 14.88 -16.59
C LEU A 27 1.10 13.96 -15.78
N PRO A 28 1.17 12.65 -16.09
CA PRO A 28 2.04 11.72 -15.38
C PRO A 28 3.49 12.19 -15.29
N LYS A 29 4.02 12.82 -16.36
CA LYS A 29 5.39 13.34 -16.40
C LYS A 29 5.65 14.33 -15.26
N ILE A 30 4.71 15.26 -15.03
CA ILE A 30 4.80 16.28 -13.98
C ILE A 30 4.76 15.61 -12.60
N ILE A 31 3.83 14.68 -12.39
CA ILE A 31 3.70 13.94 -11.13
C ILE A 31 5.00 13.19 -10.79
N PHE A 32 5.63 12.54 -11.77
CA PHE A 32 6.91 11.86 -11.57
C PHE A 32 8.04 12.87 -11.28
N GLU A 33 8.14 13.98 -12.01
CA GLU A 33 9.15 15.02 -11.79
C GLU A 33 9.03 15.67 -10.40
N GLU A 34 7.80 16.01 -9.96
CA GLU A 34 7.52 16.57 -8.63
C GLU A 34 7.92 15.62 -7.49
N ASN A 35 7.79 14.31 -7.74
CA ASN A 35 8.22 13.27 -6.81
C ASN A 35 9.69 12.86 -7.00
N SER A 36 10.50 13.68 -7.71
CA SER A 36 11.94 13.46 -7.95
C SER A 36 12.27 12.16 -8.70
N PHE A 37 11.40 11.75 -9.64
CA PHE A 37 11.62 10.58 -10.49
C PHE A 37 12.10 10.96 -11.89
N TYR A 38 13.30 10.49 -12.24
CA TYR A 38 13.82 10.62 -13.60
C TYR A 38 13.30 9.49 -14.50
N ILE A 39 12.25 9.79 -15.28
CA ILE A 39 11.63 8.88 -16.26
C ILE A 39 12.67 8.38 -17.28
N GLU A 40 13.63 9.23 -17.65
CA GLU A 40 14.69 8.93 -18.61
C GLU A 40 15.59 7.76 -18.15
N MET A 41 15.89 7.69 -16.86
CA MET A 41 16.71 6.60 -16.29
C MET A 41 15.91 5.29 -16.19
N THR A 42 14.61 5.37 -15.94
CA THR A 42 13.74 4.19 -15.77
C THR A 42 13.30 3.58 -17.11
N GLY A 43 13.24 4.42 -18.15
CA GLY A 43 12.72 4.08 -19.48
C GLY A 43 11.22 4.34 -19.59
N ILE A 44 10.85 5.18 -20.56
CA ILE A 44 9.48 5.67 -20.79
C ILE A 44 8.45 4.53 -20.86
N LYS A 45 8.74 3.48 -21.65
CA LYS A 45 7.83 2.33 -21.80
C LYS A 45 7.51 1.63 -20.47
N ARG A 46 8.48 1.54 -19.54
CA ARG A 46 8.24 0.91 -18.23
C ARG A 46 7.34 1.77 -17.36
N VAL A 47 7.51 3.09 -17.43
CA VAL A 47 6.67 4.05 -16.71
C VAL A 47 5.24 3.99 -17.23
N GLU A 48 5.03 4.06 -18.56
CA GLU A 48 3.71 3.92 -19.18
C GLU A 48 2.99 2.63 -18.78
N GLN A 49 3.67 1.49 -18.86
CA GLN A 49 3.11 0.20 -18.43
C GLN A 49 2.79 0.15 -16.94
N SER A 50 3.50 0.91 -16.11
CA SER A 50 3.22 1.00 -14.67
C SER A 50 1.96 1.84 -14.42
N ILE A 51 1.84 2.98 -15.09
CA ILE A 51 0.67 3.86 -15.05
C ILE A 51 -0.58 3.08 -15.47
N GLN A 52 -0.53 2.41 -16.62
CA GLN A 52 -1.65 1.60 -17.14
C GLN A 52 -2.07 0.50 -16.15
N ARG A 53 -1.09 -0.14 -15.49
CA ARG A 53 -1.38 -1.15 -14.46
C ARG A 53 -2.07 -0.55 -13.23
N TRP A 54 -1.60 0.59 -12.74
CA TRP A 54 -2.21 1.24 -11.57
C TRP A 54 -3.61 1.74 -11.87
N LYS A 55 -3.81 2.36 -13.03
CA LYS A 55 -5.13 2.79 -13.50
C LYS A 55 -6.11 1.60 -13.54
N LYS A 56 -5.75 0.53 -14.24
CA LYS A 56 -6.60 -0.67 -14.34
C LYS A 56 -6.90 -1.29 -12.97
N SER A 57 -5.91 -1.31 -12.08
CA SER A 57 -6.10 -1.89 -10.74
C SER A 57 -6.98 -1.02 -9.85
N TYR A 58 -6.84 0.30 -9.96
CA TYR A 58 -7.66 1.27 -9.25
C TYR A 58 -9.11 1.25 -9.74
N ASP A 59 -9.33 1.20 -11.06
CA ASP A 59 -10.67 1.12 -11.65
C ASP A 59 -11.43 -0.14 -11.19
N LYS A 60 -10.71 -1.22 -10.86
CA LYS A 60 -11.29 -2.51 -10.44
C LYS A 60 -11.52 -2.61 -8.93
N GLU A 61 -10.54 -2.20 -8.11
CA GLU A 61 -10.50 -2.48 -6.66
C GLU A 61 -10.18 -1.23 -5.80
N GLY A 62 -10.17 -0.04 -6.41
CA GLY A 62 -9.81 1.22 -5.75
C GLY A 62 -8.39 1.21 -5.18
N LEU A 63 -8.20 1.88 -4.04
CA LEU A 63 -6.90 1.92 -3.33
C LEU A 63 -6.40 0.52 -2.94
N LEU A 64 -7.30 -0.42 -2.66
CA LEU A 64 -6.96 -1.80 -2.31
C LEU A 64 -6.23 -2.52 -3.46
N GLY A 65 -6.54 -2.15 -4.70
CA GLY A 65 -5.89 -2.64 -5.91
C GLY A 65 -4.46 -2.13 -6.08
N LEU A 66 -4.09 -0.98 -5.49
CA LEU A 66 -2.74 -0.42 -5.61
C LEU A 66 -1.73 -1.10 -4.68
N LYS A 67 -2.22 -1.79 -3.65
CA LYS A 67 -1.40 -2.52 -2.68
C LYS A 67 -0.65 -3.67 -3.35
N ASP A 68 0.62 -3.85 -2.98
CA ASP A 68 1.47 -4.91 -3.54
C ASP A 68 0.86 -6.29 -3.20
N SER A 69 0.44 -7.00 -4.24
CA SER A 69 -0.17 -8.32 -4.12
C SER A 69 0.84 -9.38 -3.69
N ARG A 70 2.16 -9.13 -3.79
CA ARG A 70 3.19 -10.05 -3.29
C ARG A 70 3.02 -10.35 -1.81
N GLU A 71 2.56 -9.39 -0.99
CA GLU A 71 2.26 -9.64 0.42
C GLU A 71 1.15 -10.70 0.58
N ARG A 72 0.17 -10.72 -0.33
CA ARG A 72 -0.89 -11.75 -0.37
C ARG A 72 -0.35 -13.11 -0.82
N TYR A 73 0.63 -13.14 -1.73
CA TYR A 73 1.17 -14.37 -2.32
C TYR A 73 2.41 -14.95 -1.62
N LEU A 74 3.04 -14.22 -0.68
CA LEU A 74 4.13 -14.74 0.15
C LEU A 74 3.68 -15.88 1.06
N ARG A 75 2.37 -16.00 1.31
CA ARG A 75 1.78 -17.13 2.02
C ARG A 75 1.19 -18.10 1.01
N ARG A 76 1.91 -19.18 0.72
CA ARG A 76 1.35 -20.34 0.01
C ARG A 76 0.09 -20.78 0.80
N PRO A 77 -1.09 -20.84 0.19
CA PRO A 77 -2.28 -21.31 0.90
C PRO A 77 -2.01 -22.70 1.46
N LYS A 78 -2.33 -22.94 2.74
CA LYS A 78 -2.33 -24.32 3.27
C LYS A 78 -3.41 -25.08 2.48
N SER A 79 -3.04 -26.20 1.85
CA SER A 79 -3.97 -27.05 1.10
C SER A 79 -4.90 -27.86 2.01
N ARG A 80 -4.63 -27.89 3.32
CA ARG A 80 -5.46 -28.56 4.33
C ARG A 80 -6.46 -27.60 4.95
N GLU A 81 -7.56 -28.16 5.46
CA GLU A 81 -8.49 -27.43 6.31
C GLU A 81 -7.79 -26.91 7.57
N LEU A 82 -8.08 -25.66 7.92
CA LEU A 82 -7.60 -25.01 9.15
C LEU A 82 -8.48 -25.47 10.31
N THR A 83 -7.84 -25.79 11.44
CA THR A 83 -8.55 -26.02 12.70
C THR A 83 -9.18 -24.71 13.19
N ASP A 84 -10.21 -24.80 14.03
CA ASP A 84 -10.91 -23.60 14.51
C ASP A 84 -10.00 -22.67 15.34
N ALA A 85 -9.06 -23.25 16.10
CA ALA A 85 -8.01 -22.50 16.78
C ALA A 85 -7.12 -21.69 15.80
N GLU A 86 -6.71 -22.30 14.69
CA GLU A 86 -5.90 -21.61 13.66
C GLU A 86 -6.68 -20.50 12.94
N LYS A 87 -8.01 -20.61 12.84
CA LYS A 87 -8.86 -19.54 12.28
C LYS A 87 -8.97 -18.35 13.23
N MET A 88 -8.98 -18.60 14.54
CA MET A 88 -9.14 -17.57 15.57
C MET A 88 -7.86 -16.79 15.86
N GLU A 89 -6.69 -17.36 15.60
CA GLU A 89 -5.38 -16.75 15.89
C GLU A 89 -5.20 -15.34 15.28
N LYS A 90 -5.64 -15.14 14.02
CA LYS A 90 -5.52 -13.84 13.33
C LYS A 90 -6.47 -12.77 13.90
N PRO A 91 -7.79 -13.03 14.02
CA PRO A 91 -8.71 -12.12 14.72
C PRO A 91 -8.24 -11.77 16.13
N GLU A 92 -7.80 -12.75 16.92
CA GLU A 92 -7.35 -12.51 18.31
C GLU A 92 -6.12 -11.62 18.38
N ALA A 93 -5.11 -11.86 17.52
CA ALA A 93 -3.95 -11.00 17.42
C ALA A 93 -4.34 -9.56 17.02
N LYS A 94 -5.34 -9.41 16.15
CA LYS A 94 -5.84 -8.09 15.74
C LYS A 94 -6.57 -7.37 16.89
N ILE A 95 -7.39 -8.10 17.65
CA ILE A 95 -8.08 -7.58 18.84
C ILE A 95 -7.05 -7.08 19.85
N LYS A 96 -6.07 -7.92 20.23
CA LYS A 96 -5.01 -7.54 21.17
C LYS A 96 -4.23 -6.30 20.73
N PHE A 97 -3.88 -6.21 19.44
CA PHE A 97 -3.22 -5.03 18.90
C PHE A 97 -4.08 -3.76 19.03
N LEU A 98 -5.38 -3.85 18.71
CA LEU A 98 -6.31 -2.72 18.83
C LEU A 98 -6.57 -2.31 20.27
N GLU A 99 -6.56 -3.25 21.21
CA GLU A 99 -6.66 -2.96 22.64
C GLU A 99 -5.45 -2.15 23.12
N ILE A 100 -4.24 -2.57 22.76
CA ILE A 100 -3.00 -1.85 23.07
C ILE A 100 -3.01 -0.44 22.48
N GLU A 101 -3.39 -0.30 21.21
CA GLU A 101 -3.51 1.01 20.54
C GLU A 101 -4.51 1.92 21.28
N ASN A 102 -5.67 1.39 21.67
CA ASN A 102 -6.66 2.14 22.43
C ASN A 102 -6.17 2.55 23.82
N GLU A 103 -5.47 1.68 24.53
CA GLU A 103 -4.85 2.03 25.82
C GLU A 103 -3.83 3.15 25.66
N PHE A 104 -3.00 3.09 24.64
CA PHE A 104 -2.02 4.12 24.32
C PHE A 104 -2.70 5.47 24.03
N LEU A 105 -3.74 5.48 23.18
CA LEU A 105 -4.52 6.67 22.89
C LEU A 105 -5.22 7.24 24.13
N LYS A 106 -5.75 6.39 25.02
CA LYS A 106 -6.33 6.83 26.31
C LYS A 106 -5.29 7.49 27.21
N LYS A 107 -4.07 6.93 27.30
CA LYS A 107 -2.95 7.53 28.05
C LYS A 107 -2.56 8.91 27.48
N LEU A 108 -2.44 9.03 26.16
CA LEU A 108 -2.17 10.32 25.50
C LEU A 108 -3.27 11.35 25.76
N LYS A 109 -4.54 10.94 25.68
CA LYS A 109 -5.68 11.82 25.99
C LYS A 109 -5.68 12.29 27.43
N LYS A 110 -5.31 11.44 28.40
CA LYS A 110 -5.18 11.83 29.81
C LYS A 110 -4.04 12.85 30.00
N MET A 111 -2.89 12.62 29.39
CA MET A 111 -1.76 13.57 29.45
C MET A 111 -2.09 14.93 28.81
N ARG A 112 -2.89 14.95 27.73
CA ARG A 112 -3.34 16.19 27.08
C ARG A 112 -4.47 16.92 27.83
N ARG A 113 -5.15 16.28 28.79
CA ARG A 113 -6.31 16.80 29.54
C ARG A 113 -6.01 17.10 31.01
N GLY A 114 -4.75 17.12 31.42
CA GLY A 114 -4.33 18.03 32.49
C GLY A 114 -3.78 19.26 31.77
N TRP A 115 -4.51 20.34 31.60
CA TRP A 115 -5.42 21.05 32.51
C TRP A 115 -6.92 20.86 32.22
#